data_AF-A0A9E1KRI0-F1
#
_entry.id   AF-A0A9E1KRI0-F1
#
_cell.length_a   1.000
_cell.length_b   1.000
_cell.length_c   1.000
_cell.angle_alpha   90.00
_cell.angle_beta   90.00
_cell.angle_gamma   90.00
#
_symmetry.space_group_name_H-M   'P 1'
#
loop_
_entity.id
_entity.type
_entity.pdbx_description
1 polymer ?
#
loop_
_entity_poly.entity_id
_entity_poly.type
_entity_poly.pdbx_seq_one_letter_code
_entity_poly.pdbx_strand_id
1 'polypeptide(L)'
;MAPPVAADIVIDGVLDEPEWGDAQVFDNFLTTEPLTSEPAKYRTEVRLFTNQSGIYIGFTNHQPASVKRVHRQFPRDAWPESDRNNIAIDFDGTSLSGYDFTLGSANTQTDGAYSANGWSADWDGTWYSQ
;
A
#
# COMPACT_ATOMS: atom_id res chain seq x y z
N MET A 1 35.77 13.97 -6.86
CA MET A 1 35.09 12.76 -6.36
C MET A 1 33.62 13.12 -6.30
N ALA A 2 32.79 12.53 -7.17
CA ALA A 2 31.35 12.81 -7.16
C ALA A 2 30.74 12.19 -5.89
N PRO A 3 29.77 12.85 -5.23
CA PRO A 3 29.08 12.22 -4.12
C PRO A 3 28.36 10.96 -4.62
N PRO A 4 28.21 9.92 -3.78
CA PRO A 4 27.38 8.77 -4.14
C PRO A 4 25.94 9.25 -4.37
N VAL A 5 25.31 8.77 -5.44
CA VAL A 5 23.87 8.96 -5.68
C VAL A 5 23.13 8.16 -4.61
N ALA A 6 22.69 8.81 -3.54
CA ALA A 6 21.58 8.32 -2.72
C ALA A 6 20.31 8.86 -3.41
N ALA A 7 19.46 8.05 -4.06
CA ALA A 7 18.63 6.95 -3.53
C ALA A 7 17.48 7.43 -2.63
N ASP A 8 16.70 8.40 -3.09
CA ASP A 8 15.49 8.87 -2.41
C ASP A 8 14.29 8.78 -3.37
N ILE A 9 13.42 7.80 -3.15
CA ILE A 9 12.08 7.76 -3.76
C ILE A 9 11.31 9.00 -3.28
N VAL A 10 10.72 9.74 -4.21
CA VAL A 10 9.84 10.87 -3.88
C VAL A 10 8.41 10.34 -3.74
N ILE A 11 7.74 10.68 -2.65
CA ILE A 11 6.33 10.29 -2.46
C ILE A 11 5.44 11.30 -3.18
N ASP A 12 5.29 11.15 -4.49
CA ASP A 12 4.44 12.00 -5.35
C ASP A 12 3.35 11.22 -6.13
N GLY A 13 3.32 9.89 -5.99
CA GLY A 13 2.36 9.00 -6.66
C GLY A 13 2.77 8.58 -8.09
N VAL A 14 3.95 9.01 -8.56
CA VAL A 14 4.56 8.58 -9.83
C VAL A 14 5.67 7.57 -9.52
N LEU A 15 5.74 6.48 -10.30
CA LEU A 15 6.73 5.42 -10.09
C LEU A 15 7.79 5.46 -11.20
N ASP A 16 8.49 6.59 -11.33
CA ASP A 16 9.44 6.85 -12.41
C ASP A 16 10.91 6.95 -11.97
N GLU A 17 11.18 6.86 -10.67
CA GLU A 17 12.54 6.77 -10.16
C GLU A 17 13.23 5.45 -10.55
N PRO A 18 14.56 5.46 -10.81
CA PRO A 18 15.32 4.29 -11.21
C PRO A 18 15.21 3.10 -10.25
N GLU A 19 15.09 3.36 -8.95
CA GLU A 19 14.98 2.36 -7.89
C GLU A 19 13.75 1.45 -8.08
N TRP A 20 12.68 1.94 -8.70
CA TRP A 20 11.53 1.11 -9.06
C TRP A 20 11.84 0.04 -10.11
N GLY A 21 12.92 0.21 -10.89
CA GLY A 21 13.39 -0.79 -11.85
C GLY A 21 13.95 -2.06 -11.19
N ASP A 22 14.48 -1.93 -9.98
CA ASP A 22 15.03 -3.04 -9.18
C ASP A 22 14.06 -3.53 -8.10
N ALA A 23 12.86 -2.93 -8.00
CA ALA A 23 11.87 -3.27 -6.99
C ALA A 23 11.28 -4.68 -7.18
N GLN A 24 10.93 -5.34 -6.09
CA GLN A 24 10.18 -6.59 -6.14
C GLN A 24 8.76 -6.30 -6.64
N VAL A 25 8.30 -7.04 -7.65
CA VAL A 25 6.98 -6.87 -8.25
C VAL A 25 6.04 -8.00 -7.83
N PHE A 26 4.84 -7.63 -7.40
CA PHE A 26 3.72 -8.52 -7.16
C PHE A 26 2.58 -8.15 -8.14
N ASP A 27 2.13 -9.10 -8.95
CA ASP A 27 1.09 -8.84 -9.96
C ASP A 27 0.02 -9.96 -10.07
N ASN A 28 0.14 -10.99 -9.23
CA ASN A 28 -0.71 -12.18 -9.30
C ASN A 28 -1.72 -12.23 -8.13
N PHE A 29 -2.54 -11.19 -8.04
CA PHE A 29 -3.55 -11.02 -6.98
C PHE A 29 -4.77 -11.91 -7.19
N LEU A 30 -5.36 -12.35 -6.07
CA LEU A 30 -6.54 -13.21 -6.04
C LEU A 30 -7.72 -12.52 -5.35
N THR A 31 -8.93 -12.92 -5.71
CA THR A 31 -10.16 -12.43 -5.08
C THR A 31 -10.41 -13.15 -3.75
N THR A 32 -10.33 -12.40 -2.65
CA THR A 32 -10.52 -12.91 -1.28
C THR A 32 -11.90 -12.59 -0.71
N GLU A 33 -12.64 -11.64 -1.31
CA GLU A 33 -13.99 -11.27 -0.88
C GLU A 33 -14.94 -11.15 -2.08
N PRO A 34 -15.93 -12.07 -2.25
CA PRO A 34 -16.03 -13.34 -1.55
C PRO A 34 -14.81 -14.25 -1.81
N LEU A 35 -14.51 -15.17 -0.90
CA LEU A 35 -13.32 -16.05 -0.98
C LEU A 35 -13.47 -17.08 -2.11
N THR A 36 -13.20 -16.63 -3.33
CA THR A 36 -13.22 -17.46 -4.55
C THR A 36 -11.83 -17.96 -4.90
N SER A 37 -10.77 -17.24 -4.50
CA SER A 37 -9.38 -17.51 -4.88
C SER A 37 -9.13 -17.49 -6.39
N GLU A 38 -10.06 -16.93 -7.16
CA GLU A 38 -9.90 -16.71 -8.60
C GLU A 38 -9.00 -15.49 -8.86
N PRO A 39 -8.33 -15.41 -10.02
CA PRO A 39 -7.56 -14.24 -10.41
C PRO A 39 -8.36 -12.94 -10.25
N ALA A 40 -7.71 -11.89 -9.75
CA ALA A 40 -8.34 -10.59 -9.61
C ALA A 40 -8.92 -10.12 -10.95
N LYS A 41 -10.17 -9.62 -10.93
CA LYS A 41 -10.88 -9.16 -12.14
C LYS A 41 -10.09 -8.11 -12.93
N TYR A 42 -9.34 -7.28 -12.22
CA TYR A 42 -8.57 -6.18 -12.76
C TYR A 42 -7.12 -6.31 -12.31
N ARG A 43 -6.19 -6.03 -13.22
CA ARG A 43 -4.74 -6.16 -12.94
C ARG A 43 -4.32 -5.08 -11.94
N THR A 44 -3.59 -5.51 -10.92
CA THR A 44 -2.87 -4.64 -10.00
C THR A 44 -1.41 -5.06 -10.00
N GLU A 45 -0.52 -4.08 -10.08
CA GLU A 45 0.92 -4.26 -9.94
C GLU A 45 1.36 -3.52 -8.68
N VAL A 46 2.03 -4.22 -7.77
CA VAL A 46 2.61 -3.65 -6.55
C VAL A 46 4.12 -3.77 -6.63
N ARG A 47 4.82 -2.66 -6.43
CA ARG A 47 6.29 -2.62 -6.35
C ARG A 47 6.70 -2.39 -4.91
N LEU A 48 7.64 -3.19 -4.43
CA LEU A 48 8.25 -3.08 -3.11
C LEU A 48 9.74 -2.81 -3.27
N PHE A 49 10.20 -1.69 -2.73
CA PHE A 49 11.60 -1.33 -2.64
C PHE A 49 11.97 -1.03 -1.18
N THR A 50 13.16 -1.41 -0.76
CA THR A 50 13.65 -1.13 0.60
C THR A 50 15.09 -0.66 0.56
N ASN A 51 15.41 0.29 1.44
CA ASN A 51 16.77 0.78 1.64
C ASN A 51 16.97 1.15 3.13
N GLN A 52 18.06 1.84 3.46
CA GLN A 52 18.33 2.28 4.83
C GLN A 52 17.36 3.35 5.35
N SER A 53 16.67 4.06 4.46
CA SER A 53 15.70 5.12 4.77
C SER A 53 14.31 4.57 5.04
N GLY A 54 13.94 3.41 4.48
CA GLY A 54 12.65 2.79 4.78
C GLY A 54 12.18 1.74 3.78
N ILE A 55 10.86 1.53 3.81
CA ILE A 55 10.10 0.61 2.95
C ILE A 55 9.19 1.46 2.06
N TYR A 56 9.27 1.24 0.76
CA TYR A 56 8.54 1.99 -0.26
C TYR A 56 7.64 1.03 -1.02
N ILE A 57 6.36 1.37 -1.13
CA ILE A 57 5.36 0.53 -1.78
C ILE A 57 4.59 1.37 -2.79
N GLY A 58 4.69 1.00 -4.06
CA GLY A 58 3.98 1.64 -5.17
C GLY A 58 2.85 0.75 -5.70
N PHE A 59 1.69 1.35 -5.96
CA PHE A 59 0.53 0.65 -6.53
C PHE A 59 0.17 1.17 -7.91
N THR A 60 0.07 0.28 -8.89
CA THR A 60 -0.55 0.56 -10.18
C THR A 60 -1.81 -0.28 -10.34
N ASN A 61 -2.98 0.37 -10.27
CA ASN A 61 -4.29 -0.28 -10.36
C ASN A 61 -4.92 -0.06 -11.74
N HIS A 62 -5.09 -1.10 -12.54
CA HIS A 62 -5.62 -0.99 -13.90
C HIS A 62 -7.12 -1.27 -13.94
N GLN A 63 -7.94 -0.27 -14.26
CA GLN A 63 -9.40 -0.45 -14.41
C GLN A 63 -9.93 0.29 -15.65
N PRO A 64 -10.90 -0.28 -16.38
CA PRO A 64 -11.56 0.42 -17.49
C PRO A 64 -12.20 1.73 -17.04
N ALA A 65 -12.21 2.75 -17.91
CA ALA A 65 -12.84 4.05 -17.62
C ALA A 65 -14.35 3.96 -17.32
N SER A 66 -15.02 2.91 -17.79
CA SER A 66 -16.44 2.64 -17.52
C SER A 66 -16.74 2.13 -16.11
N VAL A 67 -15.71 1.68 -15.37
CA VAL A 67 -15.88 1.26 -13.98
C VAL A 67 -15.97 2.51 -13.12
N LYS A 68 -17.05 2.61 -12.34
CA LYS A 68 -17.20 3.68 -11.35
C LYS A 68 -16.07 3.57 -10.34
N ARG A 69 -15.30 4.64 -10.20
CA ARG A 69 -14.29 4.81 -9.17
C ARG A 69 -14.85 5.64 -8.04
N VAL A 70 -14.65 5.22 -6.80
CA VAL A 70 -15.05 6.00 -5.64
C VAL A 70 -13.83 6.72 -5.11
N HIS A 71 -13.66 7.98 -5.51
CA HIS A 71 -12.57 8.86 -5.12
C HIS A 71 -13.11 9.94 -4.18
N ARG A 72 -13.25 9.60 -2.90
CA ARG A 72 -13.72 10.49 -1.83
C ARG A 72 -12.69 10.54 -0.72
N GLN A 73 -12.36 11.74 -0.26
CA GLN A 73 -11.46 11.94 0.87
C GLN A 73 -12.24 11.91 2.18
N PHE A 74 -11.65 11.31 3.21
CA PHE A 74 -12.14 11.30 4.58
C PHE A 74 -11.05 11.85 5.51
N PRO A 75 -11.40 12.20 6.77
CA PRO A 75 -10.40 12.46 7.80
C PRO A 75 -9.46 11.25 7.96
N ARG A 76 -8.22 11.52 8.38
CA ARG A 76 -7.30 10.46 8.80
C ARG A 76 -7.97 9.59 9.88
N ASP A 77 -7.70 8.29 9.83
CA ASP A 77 -8.23 7.23 10.71
C ASP A 77 -9.73 6.93 10.55
N ALA A 78 -10.42 7.62 9.63
CA ALA A 78 -11.76 7.22 9.22
C ALA A 78 -11.69 6.11 8.17
N TRP A 79 -12.46 5.04 8.35
CA TRP A 79 -12.51 3.94 7.40
C TRP A 79 -12.91 4.44 5.99
N PRO A 80 -12.05 4.28 4.97
CA PRO A 80 -12.31 4.86 3.66
C PRO A 80 -13.36 4.01 2.93
N GLU A 81 -14.58 4.52 2.80
CA GLU A 81 -15.59 4.03 1.84
C GLU A 81 -15.25 4.54 0.43
N SER A 82 -14.03 4.27 -0.02
CA SER A 82 -13.47 4.62 -1.33
C SER A 82 -12.76 3.41 -1.91
N ASP A 83 -12.40 3.47 -3.20
CA ASP A 83 -11.39 2.54 -3.72
C ASP A 83 -10.11 2.76 -2.92
N ARG A 84 -9.42 1.68 -2.54
CA ARG A 84 -8.29 1.72 -1.62
C ARG A 84 -7.33 0.56 -1.84
N ASN A 85 -6.09 0.76 -1.41
CA ASN A 85 -5.11 -0.30 -1.24
C ASN A 85 -4.87 -0.50 0.27
N ASN A 86 -4.55 -1.73 0.65
CA ASN A 86 -4.28 -2.09 2.04
C ASN A 86 -3.02 -2.97 2.08
N ILE A 87 -2.15 -2.71 3.05
CA ILE A 87 -0.92 -3.45 3.31
C ILE A 87 -0.89 -3.79 4.79
N ALA A 88 -0.67 -5.06 5.10
CA ALA A 88 -0.32 -5.50 6.45
C ALA A 88 1.15 -5.93 6.48
N ILE A 89 1.93 -5.41 7.43
CA ILE A 89 3.34 -5.77 7.62
C ILE A 89 3.55 -6.30 9.03
N ASP A 90 4.09 -7.51 9.14
CA ASP A 90 4.68 -8.01 10.37
C ASP A 90 6.18 -7.71 10.36
N PHE A 91 6.59 -6.66 11.08
CA PHE A 91 7.99 -6.25 11.15
C PHE A 91 8.89 -7.23 11.92
N ASP A 92 8.30 -8.02 12.83
CA ASP A 92 9.04 -8.96 13.67
C ASP A 92 9.10 -10.37 13.05
N GLY A 93 8.27 -10.65 12.06
CA GLY A 93 8.20 -11.94 11.36
C GLY A 93 7.73 -13.09 12.26
N THR A 94 6.97 -12.79 13.31
CA THR A 94 6.52 -13.76 14.31
C THR A 94 5.10 -14.28 14.08
N SER A 95 4.35 -13.65 13.16
CA SER A 95 2.93 -13.89 12.89
C SER A 95 2.02 -13.65 14.10
N LEU A 96 2.48 -12.90 15.11
CA LEU A 96 1.70 -12.58 16.33
C LEU A 96 1.04 -11.20 16.26
N SER A 97 1.69 -10.26 15.58
CA SER A 97 1.23 -8.90 15.37
C SER A 97 1.57 -8.43 13.96
N GLY A 98 0.77 -7.51 13.44
CA GLY A 98 1.04 -6.86 12.17
C GLY A 98 0.50 -5.43 12.19
N TYR A 99 1.03 -4.59 11.33
CA TYR A 99 0.65 -3.19 11.19
C TYR A 99 -0.06 -2.99 9.87
N ASP A 100 -1.25 -2.41 9.94
CA ASP A 100 -2.14 -2.20 8.82
C ASP A 100 -2.00 -0.78 8.31
N PHE A 101 -1.84 -0.63 6.99
CA PHE A 101 -1.76 0.65 6.31
C PHE A 101 -2.77 0.65 5.17
N THR A 102 -3.77 1.51 5.27
CA THR A 102 -4.82 1.67 4.26
C THR A 102 -4.71 3.04 3.62
N LEU A 103 -4.63 3.04 2.29
CA LEU A 103 -4.60 4.24 1.47
C LEU A 103 -5.81 4.28 0.54
N GLY A 104 -6.72 5.21 0.80
CA GLY A 104 -7.82 5.52 -0.11
C GLY A 104 -7.33 6.25 -1.36
N SER A 105 -8.01 6.07 -2.49
CA SER A 105 -7.67 6.67 -3.79
C SER A 105 -7.63 8.20 -3.80
N ALA A 106 -8.25 8.86 -2.82
CA ALA A 106 -8.18 10.30 -2.59
C ALA A 106 -7.23 10.69 -1.44
N ASN A 107 -6.15 9.93 -1.27
CA ASN A 107 -5.12 10.08 -0.23
C ASN A 107 -5.67 10.10 1.21
N THR A 108 -6.72 9.32 1.48
CA THR A 108 -7.17 9.09 2.86
C THR A 108 -6.27 8.04 3.51
N GLN A 109 -5.64 8.41 4.62
CA GLN A 109 -4.78 7.53 5.40
C GLN A 109 -5.58 6.93 6.56
N THR A 110 -5.47 5.62 6.74
CA THR A 110 -5.95 4.91 7.93
C THR A 110 -4.91 3.88 8.29
N ASP A 111 -4.57 3.78 9.56
CA ASP A 111 -3.68 2.74 10.03
C ASP A 111 -4.20 2.07 11.31
N GLY A 112 -3.53 0.98 11.68
CA GLY A 112 -3.91 0.19 12.83
C GLY A 112 -2.96 -0.97 13.04
N ALA A 113 -3.31 -1.83 14.00
CA ALA A 113 -2.54 -3.03 14.31
C ALA A 113 -3.44 -4.25 14.43
N TYR A 114 -2.96 -5.36 13.89
CA TYR A 114 -3.48 -6.70 14.11
C TYR A 114 -2.79 -7.33 15.32
N SER A 115 -3.59 -8.02 16.13
CA SER A 115 -3.14 -8.89 17.23
C SER A 115 -4.02 -10.14 17.30
N ALA A 116 -3.77 -11.00 18.29
CA ALA A 116 -4.65 -12.13 18.60
C ALA A 116 -6.11 -11.71 18.88
N ASN A 117 -6.35 -10.46 19.29
CA ASN A 117 -7.68 -9.92 19.55
C ASN A 117 -8.35 -9.31 18.29
N GLY A 118 -7.70 -9.40 17.13
CA GLY A 118 -8.16 -8.80 15.88
C GLY A 118 -7.48 -7.46 15.60
N TRP A 119 -8.10 -6.71 14.68
CA TRP A 119 -7.66 -5.37 14.28
C TRP A 119 -8.08 -4.31 15.30
N SER A 120 -7.18 -3.37 15.60
CA SER A 120 -7.45 -2.16 16.37
C SER A 120 -6.92 -0.92 15.64
N ALA A 121 -7.66 0.19 15.77
CA ALA A 121 -7.27 1.51 15.28
C ALA A 121 -6.41 2.31 16.30
N ASP A 122 -6.00 1.69 17.42
CA ASP A 122 -5.27 2.41 18.49
C ASP A 122 -3.80 2.70 18.14
N TRP A 123 -3.27 2.05 17.11
CA TRP A 123 -1.94 2.35 16.61
C TRP A 123 -2.00 3.56 15.68
N ASP A 124 -1.05 4.49 15.83
CA ASP A 124 -0.96 5.73 15.05
C ASP A 124 0.49 5.92 14.57
N GLY A 125 0.76 5.42 13.36
CA GLY A 125 2.09 5.42 12.75
C GLY A 125 2.41 6.72 12.00
N THR A 126 3.69 7.12 11.98
CA THR A 126 4.14 8.16 11.02
C THR A 126 4.51 7.50 9.69
N TRP A 127 3.74 7.79 8.64
CA TRP A 127 3.99 7.34 7.27
C TRP A 127 3.49 8.38 6.27
N TYR A 128 3.97 8.28 5.03
CA TYR A 128 3.72 9.26 3.97
C TYR A 128 3.07 8.59 2.76
N SER A 129 2.16 9.29 2.09
CA SER A 129 1.46 8.80 0.89
C SER A 129 1.04 9.93 -0.04
N GLN A 130 0.78 9.57 -1.29
CA GLN A 130 0.12 10.38 -2.32
C GLN A 130 -0.86 9.52 -3.11
#